data_AF-A0A975ZB89-F1
#
_entry.id   AF-A0A975ZB89-F1
#
_cell.length_a   1.000
_cell.length_b   1.000
_cell.length_c   1.000
_cell.angle_alpha   90.00
_cell.angle_beta   90.00
_cell.angle_gamma   90.00
#
_symmetry.space_group_name_H-M   'P 1'
#
loop_
_entity.id
_entity.type
_entity.pdbx_description
1 polymer ?
#
loop_
_entity_poly.entity_id
_entity_poly.type
_entity_poly.pdbx_seq_one_letter_code
_entity_poly.pdbx_strand_id
1 'polypeptide(L)' 'RPGDALPLNTETLDAAQIVAEIIMEPAQTPLLAAAAARGCRTHPGMPMLEGQVRLMAAFMTGITSDEGSRT' A
#
# COMPACT_ATOMS: atom_id res chain seq x y z
N ARG A 1 -9.97 14.89 2.39
CA ARG A 1 -10.13 15.95 3.41
C ARG A 1 -10.81 15.35 4.63
N PRO A 2 -10.67 15.95 5.83
CA PRO A 2 -11.42 15.48 7.00
C PRO A 2 -12.92 15.45 6.70
N GLY A 3 -13.56 14.30 6.92
CA GLY A 3 -14.98 14.09 6.65
C GLY A 3 -15.35 13.69 5.21
N ASP A 4 -14.39 13.56 4.29
CA ASP A 4 -14.68 12.97 2.98
C ASP A 4 -15.10 11.50 3.13
N ALA A 5 -16.03 11.06 2.28
CA ALA A 5 -16.45 9.67 2.24
C ALA A 5 -15.28 8.74 1.89
N LEU A 6 -15.29 7.52 2.45
CA LEU A 6 -14.36 6.48 2.03
C LEU A 6 -14.60 6.11 0.57
N PRO A 7 -13.56 5.73 -0.19
CA PRO A 7 -13.67 5.43 -1.62
C PRO A 7 -14.48 4.17 -1.92
N LEU A 8 -14.80 3.37 -0.88
CA LEU A 8 -15.62 2.17 -0.97
C LEU A 8 -16.32 1.90 0.36
N ASN A 9 -17.32 1.01 0.35
CA ASN A 9 -17.99 0.55 1.56
C ASN A 9 -17.14 -0.50 2.28
N THR A 10 -16.49 -0.12 3.38
CA THR A 10 -15.58 -0.98 4.14
C THR A 10 -16.28 -2.10 4.88
N GLU A 11 -17.60 -2.03 5.09
CA GLU A 11 -18.36 -3.10 5.73
C GLU A 11 -18.46 -4.37 4.88
N THR A 12 -18.14 -4.26 3.59
CA THR A 12 -18.10 -5.38 2.66
C THR A 12 -16.74 -6.08 2.61
N LEU A 13 -15.74 -5.55 3.31
CA LEU A 13 -14.40 -6.13 3.34
C LEU A 13 -14.35 -7.40 4.20
N ASP A 14 -13.55 -8.34 3.74
CA ASP A 14 -13.27 -9.64 4.37
C ASP A 14 -11.77 -9.79 4.68
N ALA A 15 -11.46 -10.55 5.72
CA ALA A 15 -10.09 -10.73 6.23
C ALA A 15 -9.13 -11.41 5.23
N ALA A 16 -9.63 -12.14 4.24
CA ALA A 16 -8.81 -12.74 3.19
C ALA A 16 -8.23 -11.70 2.20
N GLN A 17 -8.78 -10.49 2.18
CA GLN A 17 -8.40 -9.43 1.24
C GLN A 17 -7.14 -8.66 1.68
N ILE A 18 -6.50 -8.02 0.70
CA ILE A 18 -5.43 -7.04 0.91
C ILE A 18 -5.95 -5.68 0.46
N VAL A 19 -5.82 -4.67 1.32
CA VAL A 19 -6.11 -3.27 0.97
C VAL A 19 -4.81 -2.50 0.91
N ALA A 20 -4.46 -2.03 -0.29
CA ALA A 20 -3.26 -1.25 -0.54
C ALA A 20 -3.63 0.18 -0.95
N GLU A 21 -2.84 1.16 -0.52
CA GLU A 21 -3.01 2.56 -0.90
C GLU A 21 -1.72 3.20 -1.39
N ILE A 22 -1.88 4.33 -2.09
CA ILE A 22 -0.78 5.12 -2.66
C ILE A 22 -0.50 6.42 -1.89
N ILE A 23 -1.20 6.64 -0.77
CA ILE A 23 -1.00 7.83 0.07
C ILE A 23 0.28 7.63 0.89
N MET A 24 1.17 8.62 0.83
CA MET A 24 2.46 8.58 1.55
C MET A 24 2.32 9.10 2.98
N GLU A 25 1.55 10.17 3.17
CA GLU A 25 1.34 10.81 4.46
C GLU A 25 -0.14 11.21 4.61
N PRO A 26 -0.82 10.76 5.69
CA PRO A 26 -0.34 9.82 6.70
C PRO A 26 -0.20 8.40 6.16
N ALA A 27 0.75 7.63 6.69
CA ALA A 27 0.95 6.22 6.30
C ALA A 27 -0.25 5.33 6.68
N GLN A 28 -0.94 5.64 7.77
CA GLN A 28 -2.22 5.03 8.13
C GLN A 28 -3.35 6.00 7.78
N THR A 29 -4.05 5.70 6.69
CA THR A 29 -5.21 6.49 6.25
C THR A 29 -6.50 5.95 6.87
N PRO A 30 -7.62 6.69 6.77
CA PRO A 30 -8.91 6.21 7.23
C PRO A 30 -9.35 4.88 6.58
N LEU A 31 -9.06 4.66 5.29
CA LEU A 31 -9.39 3.41 4.62
C LEU A 31 -8.54 2.25 5.15
N LEU A 32 -7.22 2.46 5.29
CA LEU A 32 -6.33 1.43 5.83
C LEU A 32 -6.69 1.09 7.29
N ALA A 33 -7.05 2.08 8.09
CA ALA A 33 -7.52 1.86 9.46
C ALA A 33 -8.82 1.04 9.48
N ALA A 34 -9.80 1.39 8.64
CA ALA A 34 -11.06 0.65 8.54
C ALA A 34 -10.86 -0.79 8.03
N ALA A 35 -10.01 -0.98 7.02
CA ALA A 35 -9.67 -2.31 6.50
C ALA A 35 -8.96 -3.18 7.55
N ALA A 36 -8.01 -2.62 8.31
CA ALA A 36 -7.37 -3.32 9.41
C ALA A 36 -8.36 -3.73 10.50
N ALA A 37 -9.33 -2.87 10.82
CA ALA A 37 -10.40 -3.19 11.77
C ALA A 37 -11.31 -4.34 11.30
N ARG A 38 -11.41 -4.56 9.97
CA ARG A 38 -12.10 -5.70 9.34
C ARG A 38 -11.24 -6.97 9.26
N GLY A 39 -9.99 -6.93 9.73
CA GLY A 39 -9.05 -8.05 9.69
C GLY A 39 -8.31 -8.20 8.36
N CYS A 40 -8.44 -7.26 7.42
CA CYS A 40 -7.71 -7.30 6.17
C CYS A 40 -6.22 -7.09 6.42
N ARG A 41 -5.39 -7.66 5.54
CA ARG A 41 -3.99 -7.23 5.43
C ARG A 41 -3.95 -5.86 4.77
N THR A 42 -3.15 -4.95 5.32
CA THR A 42 -3.03 -3.58 4.79
C THR A 42 -1.62 -3.32 4.27
N HIS A 43 -1.53 -2.54 3.19
CA HIS A 43 -0.25 -2.16 2.59
C HIS A 43 -0.20 -0.64 2.41
N PRO A 44 0.63 0.08 3.20
CA PRO A 44 0.79 1.53 3.06
C PRO A 44 1.52 1.87 1.74
N GLY A 45 1.53 3.15 1.38
CA GLY A 45 2.08 3.58 0.10
C GLY A 45 3.60 3.52 -0.01
N MET A 46 4.35 3.74 1.08
CA MET A 46 5.80 3.88 1.03
C MET A 46 6.53 2.69 0.37
N PRO A 47 6.24 1.41 0.71
CA PRO A 47 6.95 0.29 0.08
C PRO A 47 6.69 0.18 -1.42
N MET A 48 5.52 0.65 -1.91
CA MET A 48 5.25 0.73 -3.34
C MET A 48 6.15 1.78 -4.01
N LEU A 49 6.31 2.96 -3.41
CA LEU A 49 7.20 4.02 -3.92
C LEU A 49 8.66 3.56 -3.92
N GLU A 50 9.12 2.91 -2.85
CA GLU A 50 10.48 2.34 -2.78
C GLU A 50 10.72 1.31 -3.88
N GLY A 51 9.73 0.44 -4.14
CA GLY A 51 9.77 -0.50 -5.25
C GLY A 51 9.88 0.20 -6.60
N GLN A 52 9.06 1.24 -6.82
CA GLN A 52 9.08 2.04 -8.05
C GLN A 52 10.43 2.74 -8.27
N VAL A 53 10.99 3.37 -7.22
CA VAL A 53 12.32 4.03 -7.28
C VAL A 53 13.41 3.04 -7.64
N ARG A 54 13.40 1.83 -7.05
CA ARG A 54 14.36 0.77 -7.35
C ARG A 54 14.28 0.34 -8.82
N LEU A 55 13.07 0.14 -9.34
CA LEU A 55 12.84 -0.22 -10.74
C LEU A 55 13.30 0.88 -11.69
N MET A 56 13.01 2.15 -11.37
CA MET A 56 13.46 3.30 -12.16
C MET A 56 14.99 3.41 -12.17
N ALA A 57 15.64 3.27 -11.01
CA ALA A 57 17.10 3.29 -10.90
C ALA A 57 17.74 2.17 -11.72
N ALA A 58 17.19 0.95 -11.64
CA ALA A 58 17.68 -0.18 -12.42
C ALA A 58 17.56 0.06 -13.93
N PHE A 59 16.43 0.61 -14.37
CA PHE A 59 16.22 0.96 -15.78
C PHE A 59 17.19 2.03 -16.27
N MET A 60 17.38 3.10 -15.48
CA MET A 60 18.24 4.23 -15.88
C MET A 60 19.72 3.89 -15.87
N THR A 61 20.16 2.99 -14.99
CA THR A 61 21.58 2.64 -14.82
C THR A 61 21.99 1.37 -15.56
N GLY A 62 21.05 0.53 -15.98
CA GLY A 62 21.31 -0.79 -16.55
C GLY A 62 21.76 -1.84 -15.52
N ILE A 63 21.70 -1.53 -14.23
CA ILE A 63 22.09 -2.44 -13.14
C ILE A 63 20.82 -2.97 -12.47
N THR A 64 20.53 -4.26 -12.63
CA THR A 64 19.42 -4.91 -11.93
C THR A 64 19.88 -5.41 -10.57
N SER A 65 19.33 -4.84 -9.48
CA SER A 65 19.44 -5.43 -8.14
C SER A 65 18.48 -6.62 -8.04
N ASP A 66 19.00 -7.84 -7.98
CA ASP A 66 18.22 -9.02 -7.61
C ASP A 66 18.09 -9.07 -6.09
N GLU A 67 16.87 -8.89 -5.56
CA GLU A 67 16.52 -9.39 -4.23
C GLU A 67 15.01 -9.65 -4.13
N GLY A 68 14.65 -10.91 -4.39
CA GLY A 68 13.41 -11.51 -3.92
C GLY A 68 13.68 -12.38 -2.70
N SER A 69 13.91 -11.80 -1.52
CA SER A 69 13.80 -12.55 -0.26
C SER A 69 12.48 -12.20 0.43
N ARG A 70 11.45 -12.97 0.09
CA ARG A 70 10.20 -13.04 0.85
C ARG A 70 10.45 -13.91 2.09
N THR A 71 10.48 -13.28 3.27
CA THR A 71 10.11 -13.91 4.55
C THR A 71 8.82 -13.28 5.04
#